data_AF-A0AA95NGH3-F1
#
_entry.id   AF-A0AA95NGH3-F1
#
_cell.length_a   1.000
_cell.length_b   1.000
_cell.length_c   1.000
_cell.angle_alpha   90.00
_cell.angle_beta   90.00
_cell.angle_gamma   90.00
#
_symmetry.space_group_name_H-M   'P 1'
#
loop_
_entity.id
_entity.type
_entity.pdbx_description
1 polymer ?
#
loop_
_entity_poly.entity_id
_entity_poly.type
_entity_poly.pdbx_seq_one_letter_code
_entity_poly.pdbx_strand_id
1 'polypeptide(L)'
;MKPNHLLAGLLGLLLSACGPGTGGSGLTTESHGYLALAGAKSAPLCSAPWADQLACGLPPGSSGVSPDHPGTAKVLYASSASNPEFVLSFEGNELKLEGGCPRLSYSGEWGQPGSGAAAFFGGYLDAGLIQPVLAMGTVQALAPSSDGTPRLQLELRSASGQVLALLQLQKLSSGAQASPRGCP
;
A
#
# COMPACT_ATOMS: atom_id res chain seq x y z
N MET A 1 -57.92 -49.16 -21.21
CA MET A 1 -56.83 -48.93 -20.25
C MET A 1 -55.86 -47.92 -20.86
N LYS A 2 -55.31 -47.05 -20.00
CA LYS A 2 -54.71 -45.73 -20.28
C LYS A 2 -53.53 -45.71 -21.27
N PRO A 3 -53.33 -44.60 -22.01
CA PRO A 3 -52.12 -44.32 -22.78
C PRO A 3 -50.99 -43.82 -21.87
N ASN A 4 -49.78 -44.38 -22.00
CA ASN A 4 -48.59 -43.88 -21.33
C ASN A 4 -47.86 -42.87 -22.24
N HIS A 5 -47.93 -41.60 -21.84
CA HIS A 5 -47.01 -40.56 -22.24
C HIS A 5 -45.65 -40.75 -21.57
N LEU A 6 -44.57 -40.29 -22.24
CA LEU A 6 -43.46 -39.46 -21.72
C LEU A 6 -42.24 -39.68 -22.64
N LEU A 7 -42.14 -38.90 -23.72
CA LEU A 7 -41.20 -37.77 -23.86
C LEU A 7 -39.77 -38.12 -23.44
N ALA A 8 -39.03 -38.68 -24.40
CA ALA A 8 -37.59 -38.85 -24.34
C ALA A 8 -36.90 -37.67 -25.02
N GLY A 9 -36.02 -37.00 -24.26
CA GLY A 9 -34.73 -36.53 -24.76
C GLY A 9 -34.70 -35.27 -25.61
N LEU A 10 -34.59 -34.11 -24.96
CA LEU A 10 -33.90 -32.94 -25.54
C LEU A 10 -33.37 -32.05 -24.40
N LEU A 11 -32.31 -32.51 -23.74
CA LEU A 11 -31.46 -31.66 -22.88
C LEU A 11 -30.40 -31.01 -23.79
N GLY A 12 -30.72 -29.84 -24.32
CA GLY A 12 -29.77 -28.95 -24.98
C GLY A 12 -28.80 -28.39 -23.95
N LEU A 13 -27.62 -29.00 -23.88
CA LEU A 13 -26.50 -28.56 -23.05
C LEU A 13 -26.06 -27.14 -23.42
N LEU A 14 -26.10 -26.28 -22.41
CA LEU A 14 -25.59 -24.91 -22.36
C LEU A 14 -24.12 -24.86 -22.80
N LEU A 15 -23.88 -24.38 -24.01
CA LEU A 15 -22.57 -23.88 -24.46
C LEU A 15 -22.67 -22.37 -24.71
N SER A 16 -21.60 -21.67 -24.34
CA SER A 16 -21.38 -20.20 -24.29
C SER A 16 -21.79 -19.58 -22.95
N ALA A 17 -20.91 -18.97 -22.15
CA ALA A 17 -19.68 -18.27 -22.47
C ALA A 17 -18.55 -18.55 -21.46
N CYS A 18 -17.50 -19.20 -21.93
CA CYS A 18 -16.14 -18.94 -21.46
C CYS A 18 -15.57 -17.93 -22.47
N GLY A 19 -15.50 -16.67 -22.09
CA GLY A 19 -14.92 -15.58 -22.90
C GLY A 19 -13.96 -14.78 -22.01
N PRO A 20 -12.75 -14.41 -22.51
CA PRO A 20 -11.63 -14.01 -21.68
C PRO A 20 -11.79 -12.56 -21.21
N GLY A 21 -11.99 -12.36 -19.91
CA GLY A 21 -12.02 -11.05 -19.26
C GLY A 21 -10.82 -10.90 -18.35
N THR A 22 -9.76 -10.29 -18.87
CA THR A 22 -8.59 -9.83 -18.12
C THR A 22 -8.99 -8.93 -16.97
N GLY A 23 -8.70 -9.37 -15.77
CA GLY A 23 -8.80 -8.58 -14.56
C GLY A 23 -8.12 -9.37 -13.48
N GLY A 24 -6.80 -9.54 -13.61
CA GLY A 24 -6.02 -10.06 -12.50
C GLY A 24 -6.32 -9.16 -11.31
N SER A 25 -7.06 -9.70 -10.34
CA SER A 25 -6.99 -9.30 -8.94
C SER A 25 -5.56 -9.62 -8.54
N GLY A 26 -4.62 -8.81 -9.03
CA GLY A 26 -3.22 -8.91 -8.66
C GLY A 26 -3.23 -8.91 -7.16
N LEU A 27 -2.71 -9.98 -6.57
CA LEU A 27 -2.65 -10.23 -5.13
C LEU A 27 -2.38 -8.90 -4.44
N THR A 28 -3.45 -8.25 -3.99
CA THR A 28 -3.32 -6.96 -3.34
C THR A 28 -2.68 -7.30 -2.01
N THR A 29 -1.65 -6.57 -1.65
CA THR A 29 -1.10 -6.60 -0.29
C THR A 29 -2.14 -5.95 0.63
N GLU A 30 -3.34 -6.52 0.76
CA GLU A 30 -4.30 -6.03 1.75
C GLU A 30 -3.65 -6.12 3.14
N SER A 31 -4.04 -5.23 4.05
CA SER A 31 -3.48 -5.17 5.41
C SER A 31 -3.89 -6.44 6.18
N HIS A 32 -3.19 -7.54 5.93
CA HIS A 32 -3.47 -8.86 6.51
C HIS A 32 -2.76 -8.99 7.84
N GLY A 33 -3.34 -8.48 8.93
CA GLY A 33 -2.91 -8.80 10.31
C GLY A 33 -1.41 -8.65 10.59
N TYR A 34 -0.67 -7.90 9.76
CA TYR A 34 0.80 -7.86 9.76
C TYR A 34 1.32 -7.23 11.04
N LEU A 35 0.55 -6.31 11.63
CA LEU A 35 0.78 -5.78 12.97
C LEU A 35 0.79 -6.90 14.01
N ALA A 36 -0.22 -7.77 14.02
CA ALA A 36 -0.30 -8.88 14.97
C ALA A 36 0.85 -9.88 14.78
N LEU A 37 1.21 -10.20 13.53
CA LEU A 37 2.36 -11.05 13.20
C LEU A 37 3.69 -10.45 13.68
N ALA A 38 3.80 -9.12 13.66
CA ALA A 38 4.97 -8.40 14.15
C ALA A 38 4.94 -8.10 15.67
N GLY A 39 3.88 -8.52 16.39
CA GLY A 39 3.69 -8.17 17.81
C GLY A 39 3.49 -6.66 18.04
N ALA A 40 3.08 -5.93 17.01
CA ALA A 40 2.80 -4.51 17.05
C ALA A 40 1.31 -4.24 17.29
N LYS A 41 1.01 -3.05 17.83
CA LYS A 41 -0.36 -2.53 17.95
C LYS A 41 -0.52 -1.33 17.03
N SER A 42 -1.73 -1.16 16.50
CA SER A 42 -2.07 0.02 15.70
C SER A 42 -1.83 1.29 16.53
N ALA A 43 -1.32 2.31 15.87
CA ALA A 43 -1.04 3.61 16.45
C ALA A 43 -1.48 4.71 15.46
N PRO A 44 -1.82 5.92 15.93
CA PRO A 44 -2.20 6.99 15.03
C PRO A 44 -0.97 7.46 14.24
N LEU A 45 -1.00 7.36 12.91
CA LEU A 45 0.11 7.74 12.03
C LEU A 45 0.54 9.21 12.22
N CYS A 46 -0.42 10.07 12.57
CA CYS A 46 -0.16 11.47 12.85
C CYS A 46 0.67 11.72 14.12
N SER A 47 0.98 10.68 14.91
CA SER A 47 1.98 10.74 15.99
C SER A 47 3.42 10.51 15.50
N ALA A 48 3.63 10.17 14.23
CA ALA A 48 4.95 9.95 13.67
C ALA A 48 5.83 11.22 13.78
N PRO A 49 7.16 11.07 13.95
CA PRO A 49 8.08 12.22 14.09
C PRO A 49 8.21 13.08 12.82
N TRP A 50 7.57 12.67 11.73
CA TRP A 50 7.53 13.35 10.43
C TRP A 50 6.06 13.66 10.02
N ALA A 51 5.13 13.73 10.98
CA ALA A 51 3.71 13.98 10.71
C ALA A 51 3.43 15.35 10.05
N ASP A 52 4.35 16.31 10.16
CA ASP A 52 4.38 17.58 9.43
C ASP A 52 4.51 17.40 7.90
N GLN A 53 4.99 16.24 7.45
CA GLN A 53 5.03 15.85 6.04
C GLN A 53 3.68 15.31 5.53
N LEU A 54 2.74 15.06 6.44
CA LEU A 54 1.42 14.49 6.17
C LEU A 54 0.31 15.57 6.17
N ALA A 55 -0.93 15.13 5.95
CA ALA A 55 -2.13 15.97 5.97
C ALA A 55 -3.02 15.55 7.15
N CYS A 56 -2.47 15.66 8.37
CA CYS A 56 -3.08 15.17 9.59
C CYS A 56 -4.23 16.02 10.14
N GLY A 57 -4.42 17.25 9.65
CA GLY A 57 -5.52 18.11 10.09
C GLY A 57 -5.50 18.46 11.58
N LEU A 58 -4.34 18.35 12.25
CA LEU A 58 -4.20 18.66 13.67
C LEU A 58 -4.30 20.18 13.89
N PRO A 59 -5.10 20.65 14.87
CA PRO A 59 -5.12 22.05 15.26
C PRO A 59 -3.73 22.56 15.68
N PRO A 60 -3.39 23.83 15.41
CA PRO A 60 -2.15 24.43 15.90
C PRO A 60 -2.04 24.32 17.42
N GLY A 61 -0.88 23.90 17.93
CA GLY A 61 -0.64 23.77 19.37
C GLY A 61 -1.20 22.50 20.01
N SER A 62 -1.70 21.55 19.22
CA SER A 62 -2.13 20.24 19.74
C SER A 62 -0.96 19.48 20.35
N SER A 63 -1.03 19.19 21.65
CA SER A 63 -0.07 18.32 22.34
C SER A 63 -0.62 16.90 22.43
N GLY A 64 0.01 15.99 21.67
CA GLY A 64 -0.37 14.58 21.60
C GLY A 64 -1.49 14.32 20.58
N VAL A 65 -1.38 13.18 19.89
CA VAL A 65 -2.40 12.69 18.96
C VAL A 65 -3.24 11.64 19.66
N SER A 66 -4.56 11.78 19.61
CA SER A 66 -5.48 10.78 20.17
C SER A 66 -5.16 9.39 19.61
N PRO A 67 -5.16 8.32 20.41
CA PRO A 67 -5.02 6.95 19.92
C PRO A 67 -6.04 6.60 18.82
N ASP A 68 -7.23 7.21 18.88
CA ASP A 68 -8.33 6.99 17.94
C ASP A 68 -8.30 7.95 16.73
N HIS A 69 -7.21 8.70 16.52
CA HIS A 69 -7.11 9.62 15.41
C HIS A 69 -7.20 8.86 14.06
N PRO A 70 -8.02 9.33 13.10
CA PRO A 70 -8.28 8.60 11.84
C PRO A 70 -7.05 8.53 10.92
N GLY A 71 -6.00 9.29 11.23
CA GLY A 71 -4.75 9.34 10.48
C GLY A 71 -4.69 10.54 9.54
N THR A 72 -3.99 10.39 8.41
CA THR A 72 -3.80 11.49 7.43
C THR A 72 -4.84 11.44 6.31
N ALA A 73 -5.21 12.60 5.76
CA ALA A 73 -5.78 12.64 4.42
C ALA A 73 -4.77 12.11 3.39
N LYS A 74 -5.23 11.72 2.20
CA LYS A 74 -4.37 11.15 1.16
C LYS A 74 -3.23 12.10 0.78
N VAL A 75 -1.99 11.62 0.91
CA VAL A 75 -0.78 12.33 0.45
C VAL A 75 0.02 11.42 -0.47
N LEU A 76 0.49 11.96 -1.59
CA LEU A 76 1.28 11.24 -2.58
C LEU A 76 2.74 11.71 -2.60
N TYR A 77 3.63 10.75 -2.79
CA TYR A 77 5.05 10.94 -3.04
C TYR A 77 5.46 10.09 -4.24
N ALA A 78 6.47 10.51 -4.99
CA ALA A 78 6.97 9.73 -6.11
C ALA A 78 8.47 9.90 -6.32
N SER A 79 9.10 8.95 -7.02
CA SER A 79 10.54 9.04 -7.35
C SER A 79 10.84 10.14 -8.39
N SER A 80 9.85 10.53 -9.18
CA SER A 80 9.89 11.65 -10.12
C SER A 80 8.50 12.24 -10.29
N ALA A 81 8.39 13.54 -10.53
CA ALA A 81 7.09 14.20 -10.72
C ALA A 81 6.45 13.90 -12.09
N SER A 82 7.26 13.66 -13.13
CA SER A 82 6.77 13.54 -14.52
C SER A 82 6.74 12.10 -15.03
N ASN A 83 7.63 11.24 -14.55
CA ASN A 83 7.71 9.84 -14.98
C ASN A 83 8.12 8.96 -13.79
N PRO A 84 7.22 8.76 -12.82
CA PRO A 84 7.55 8.08 -11.56
C PRO A 84 7.83 6.60 -11.79
N GLU A 85 8.95 6.11 -11.28
CA GLU A 85 9.21 4.65 -11.20
C GLU A 85 8.45 4.03 -10.03
N PHE A 86 8.29 4.81 -8.97
CA PHE A 86 7.61 4.46 -7.74
C PHE A 86 6.65 5.56 -7.33
N VAL A 87 5.47 5.17 -6.86
CA VAL A 87 4.48 6.04 -6.24
C VAL A 87 4.16 5.51 -4.86
N LEU A 88 4.25 6.39 -3.87
CA LEU A 88 3.93 6.13 -2.48
C LEU A 88 2.71 6.95 -2.10
N SER A 89 1.77 6.34 -1.40
CA SER A 89 0.61 7.01 -0.83
C SER A 89 0.50 6.75 0.66
N PHE A 90 0.15 7.79 1.39
CA PHE A 90 -0.27 7.71 2.79
C PHE A 90 -1.74 8.07 2.86
N GLU A 91 -2.55 7.25 3.52
CA GLU A 91 -3.97 7.50 3.70
C GLU A 91 -4.45 6.80 4.99
N GLY A 92 -5.14 7.54 5.85
CA GLY A 92 -5.45 7.07 7.20
C GLY A 92 -4.17 6.75 7.97
N ASN A 93 -4.06 5.50 8.45
CA ASN A 93 -2.86 4.98 9.12
C ASN A 93 -2.05 4.02 8.23
N GLU A 94 -2.33 4.01 6.92
CA GLU A 94 -1.70 3.10 5.96
C GLU A 94 -0.66 3.81 5.08
N LEU A 95 0.27 3.01 4.57
CA LEU A 95 1.19 3.36 3.50
C LEU A 95 1.05 2.33 2.39
N LYS A 96 0.93 2.78 1.14
CA LYS A 96 0.98 1.92 -0.06
C LYS A 96 2.02 2.42 -1.04
N LEU A 97 2.93 1.54 -1.42
CA LEU A 97 3.96 1.75 -2.43
C LEU A 97 3.65 0.89 -3.64
N GLU A 98 3.72 1.49 -4.83
CA GLU A 98 3.60 0.81 -6.11
C GLU A 98 4.81 1.15 -6.97
N GLY A 99 5.37 0.14 -7.62
CA GLY A 99 6.45 0.23 -8.59
C GLY A 99 6.06 -0.43 -9.89
N GLY A 100 6.45 0.18 -11.01
CA GLY A 100 6.02 -0.26 -12.34
C GLY A 100 6.83 -1.44 -12.88
N CYS A 101 8.17 -1.32 -12.91
CA CYS A 101 9.07 -2.27 -13.58
C CYS A 101 10.44 -2.37 -12.89
N PRO A 102 10.80 -3.54 -12.31
CA PRO A 102 9.91 -4.68 -12.08
C PRO A 102 8.69 -4.27 -11.26
N ARG A 103 7.56 -4.95 -11.46
CA ARG A 103 6.37 -4.70 -10.64
C ARG A 103 6.74 -4.95 -9.17
N LEU A 104 6.38 -3.99 -8.34
CA LEU A 104 6.63 -4.01 -6.91
C LEU A 104 5.40 -3.42 -6.22
N SER A 105 4.93 -4.05 -5.16
CA SER A 105 3.93 -3.48 -4.28
C SER A 105 4.33 -3.69 -2.82
N TYR A 106 4.05 -2.69 -2.00
CA TYR A 106 4.08 -2.82 -0.56
C TYR A 106 2.88 -2.10 0.03
N SER A 107 2.28 -2.68 1.05
CA SER A 107 1.23 -2.05 1.83
C SER A 107 1.43 -2.42 3.29
N GLY A 108 1.41 -1.41 4.15
CA GLY A 108 1.61 -1.59 5.57
C GLY A 108 0.79 -0.61 6.40
N GLU A 109 0.50 -1.03 7.62
CA GLU A 109 -0.20 -0.21 8.61
C GLU A 109 0.80 0.31 9.64
N TRP A 110 0.64 1.57 10.04
CA TRP A 110 1.44 2.18 11.09
C TRP A 110 1.13 1.54 12.43
N GLY A 111 2.17 1.12 13.13
CA GLY A 111 2.01 0.60 14.46
C GLY A 111 3.28 0.66 15.27
N GLN A 112 3.15 0.31 16.54
CA GLN A 112 4.26 0.30 17.48
C GLN A 112 4.32 -1.05 18.21
N PRO A 113 5.44 -1.78 18.12
CA PRO A 113 5.73 -2.92 19.00
C PRO A 113 6.07 -2.41 20.40
N GLY A 114 5.70 -3.15 21.44
CA GLY A 114 5.72 -2.72 22.85
C GLY A 114 6.82 -1.72 23.23
N SER A 115 8.09 -2.14 23.18
CA SER A 115 9.26 -1.27 23.46
C SER A 115 10.07 -0.88 22.22
N GLY A 116 9.61 -1.24 21.02
CA GLY A 116 10.33 -0.97 19.77
C GLY A 116 9.86 0.32 19.09
N ALA A 117 10.61 0.71 18.05
CA ALA A 117 10.26 1.89 17.25
C ALA A 117 8.99 1.63 16.42
N ALA A 118 8.15 2.66 16.30
CA ALA A 118 7.01 2.62 15.41
C ALA A 118 7.45 2.57 13.93
N ALA A 119 6.73 1.78 13.14
CA ALA A 119 7.01 1.55 11.73
C ALA A 119 5.72 1.13 11.01
N PHE A 120 5.79 1.04 9.68
CA PHE A 120 4.77 0.37 8.89
C PHE A 120 5.04 -1.14 8.90
N PHE A 121 4.04 -1.94 9.22
CA PHE A 121 4.11 -3.41 9.19
C PHE A 121 3.17 -3.92 8.11
N GLY A 122 3.70 -4.68 7.16
CA GLY A 122 3.00 -4.92 5.91
C GLY A 122 3.51 -6.09 5.08
N GLY A 123 2.92 -6.24 3.90
CA GLY A 123 3.32 -7.21 2.89
C GLY A 123 4.07 -6.54 1.75
N TYR A 124 5.21 -7.11 1.35
CA TYR A 124 5.99 -6.73 0.18
C TYR A 124 5.90 -7.82 -0.89
N LEU A 125 5.64 -7.44 -2.12
CA LEU A 125 5.59 -8.33 -3.28
C LEU A 125 6.37 -7.69 -4.42
N ASP A 126 7.33 -8.43 -4.99
CA ASP A 126 8.00 -8.03 -6.23
C ASP A 126 7.78 -9.08 -7.32
N ALA A 127 8.21 -8.78 -8.54
CA ALA A 127 8.04 -9.65 -9.70
C ALA A 127 8.72 -11.04 -9.56
N GLY A 128 9.67 -11.21 -8.64
CA GLY A 128 10.32 -12.49 -8.36
C GLY A 128 9.59 -13.34 -7.32
N LEU A 129 8.60 -12.78 -6.64
CA LEU A 129 7.86 -13.43 -5.56
C LEU A 129 6.47 -13.88 -6.04
N ILE A 130 6.06 -15.07 -5.59
CA ILE A 130 4.73 -15.64 -5.90
C ILE A 130 3.69 -15.21 -4.87
N GLN A 131 4.13 -14.81 -3.67
CA GLN A 131 3.29 -14.36 -2.56
C GLN A 131 3.96 -13.21 -1.79
N PRO A 132 3.19 -12.30 -1.18
CA PRO A 132 3.76 -11.24 -0.36
C PRO A 132 4.56 -11.81 0.82
N VAL A 133 5.70 -11.19 1.12
CA VAL A 133 6.51 -11.48 2.31
C VAL A 133 6.30 -10.39 3.36
N LEU A 134 6.39 -10.77 4.64
CA LEU A 134 6.34 -9.80 5.73
C LEU A 134 7.49 -8.81 5.60
N ALA A 135 7.17 -7.52 5.60
CA ALA A 135 8.11 -6.42 5.50
C ALA A 135 7.76 -5.27 6.44
N MET A 136 8.80 -4.62 6.94
CA MET A 136 8.73 -3.43 7.77
C MET A 136 9.17 -2.21 6.95
N GLY A 137 8.36 -1.16 6.96
CA GLY A 137 8.65 0.12 6.32
C GLY A 137 8.98 1.20 7.34
N THR A 138 10.16 1.79 7.21
CA THR A 138 10.55 2.97 8.00
C THR A 138 10.63 4.19 7.11
N VAL A 139 10.17 5.33 7.62
CA VAL A 139 10.13 6.60 6.90
C VAL A 139 10.95 7.63 7.64
N GLN A 140 11.75 8.39 6.89
CA GLN A 140 12.52 9.52 7.40
C GLN A 140 12.27 10.74 6.52
N ALA A 141 12.03 11.90 7.12
CA ALA A 141 12.00 13.15 6.39
C ALA A 141 13.43 13.50 5.92
N LEU A 142 13.55 13.95 4.67
CA LEU A 142 14.80 14.43 4.10
C LEU A 142 14.76 15.96 4.01
N ALA A 143 15.93 16.57 3.84
CA ALA A 143 15.99 17.98 3.47
C ALA A 143 15.16 18.22 2.19
N PRO A 144 14.38 19.31 2.10
CA PRO A 144 13.64 19.64 0.88
C PRO A 144 14.55 19.72 -0.35
N SER A 145 14.00 19.54 -1.54
CA SER A 145 14.74 19.83 -2.78
C SER A 145 15.00 21.33 -2.94
N SER A 146 15.80 21.69 -3.94
CA SER A 146 16.18 23.09 -4.20
C SER A 146 15.00 24.03 -4.48
N ASP A 147 13.88 23.49 -4.95
CA ASP A 147 12.61 24.19 -5.18
C ASP A 147 11.71 24.24 -3.94
N GLY A 148 12.17 23.70 -2.80
CA GLY A 148 11.40 23.61 -1.56
C GLY A 148 10.44 22.43 -1.47
N THR A 149 10.40 21.54 -2.47
CA THR A 149 9.50 20.37 -2.44
C THR A 149 9.90 19.42 -1.30
N PRO A 150 8.96 19.03 -0.42
CA PRO A 150 9.26 18.11 0.67
C PRO A 150 9.67 16.74 0.16
N ARG A 151 10.61 16.10 0.86
CA ARG A 151 11.17 14.79 0.48
C ARG A 151 11.20 13.85 1.67
N LEU A 152 11.10 12.56 1.37
CA LEU A 152 11.24 11.49 2.36
C LEU A 152 12.05 10.33 1.79
N GLN A 153 12.59 9.53 2.71
CA GLN A 153 13.19 8.24 2.43
C GLN A 153 12.29 7.15 2.98
N LEU A 154 11.94 6.17 2.14
CA LEU A 154 11.31 4.93 2.56
C LEU A 154 12.35 3.82 2.50
N GLU A 155 12.51 3.10 3.61
CA GLU A 155 13.31 1.90 3.67
C GLU A 155 12.42 0.71 4.03
N LEU A 156 12.41 -0.30 3.16
CA LEU A 156 11.69 -1.55 3.36
C LEU A 156 12.68 -2.65 3.73
N ARG A 157 12.40 -3.37 4.81
CA ARG A 157 13.17 -4.54 5.24
C ARG A 157 12.31 -5.76 5.38
N SER A 158 12.86 -6.93 5.06
CA SER A 158 12.22 -8.21 5.35
C SER A 158 12.21 -8.50 6.85
N ALA A 159 11.44 -9.52 7.26
CA ALA A 159 11.48 -10.03 8.63
C ALA A 159 12.87 -10.52 9.10
N SER A 160 13.77 -10.90 8.17
CA SER A 160 15.16 -11.28 8.48
C SER A 160 16.12 -10.08 8.58
N GLY A 161 15.63 -8.85 8.34
CA GLY A 161 16.42 -7.62 8.37
C GLY A 161 17.10 -7.26 7.03
N GLN A 162 16.92 -8.06 5.98
CA GLN A 162 17.43 -7.76 4.64
C GLN A 162 16.73 -6.50 4.09
N VAL A 163 17.49 -5.58 3.51
CA VAL A 163 16.92 -4.43 2.79
C VAL A 163 16.29 -4.92 1.48
N LEU A 164 15.00 -4.67 1.32
CA LEU A 164 14.22 -4.99 0.13
C LEU A 164 14.17 -3.79 -0.83
N ALA A 165 14.00 -2.58 -0.30
CA ALA A 165 14.00 -1.34 -1.07
C ALA A 165 14.51 -0.16 -0.22
N LEU A 166 15.16 0.80 -0.87
CA LEU A 166 15.55 2.08 -0.28
C LEU A 166 15.27 3.19 -1.30
N LEU A 167 14.25 3.99 -1.04
CA LEU A 167 13.69 4.94 -2.01
C LEU A 167 13.72 6.35 -1.45
N GLN A 168 14.18 7.31 -2.25
CA GLN A 168 13.97 8.73 -2.00
C GLN A 168 12.83 9.23 -2.88
N LEU A 169 11.86 9.90 -2.27
CA LEU A 169 10.62 10.30 -2.93
C LEU A 169 10.32 11.76 -2.61
N GLN A 170 9.73 12.47 -3.56
CA GLN A 170 9.31 13.86 -3.42
C GLN A 170 7.79 13.96 -3.38
N LYS A 171 7.28 14.88 -2.57
CA LYS A 171 5.85 15.11 -2.41
C LYS A 171 5.27 15.59 -3.73
N LEU A 172 4.13 15.04 -4.12
CA LEU A 172 3.38 15.54 -5.26
C LEU A 172 2.41 16.63 -4.81
N SER A 173 2.06 17.52 -5.74
CA SER A 173 1.06 18.55 -5.51
C SER A 173 -0.28 17.94 -5.08
N SER A 174 -1.01 18.65 -4.21
CA SER A 174 -2.34 18.21 -3.79
C SER A 174 -3.27 18.00 -5.00
N GLY A 175 -4.02 16.91 -5.01
CA GLY A 175 -4.89 16.53 -6.13
C GLY A 175 -4.18 15.91 -7.33
N ALA A 176 -2.85 15.75 -7.29
CA ALA A 176 -2.14 15.00 -8.33
C ALA A 176 -2.64 13.54 -8.38
N GLN A 177 -2.73 13.01 -9.59
CA GLN A 177 -2.84 11.58 -9.83
C GLN A 177 -1.49 11.11 -10.36
N ALA A 178 -0.98 10.03 -9.78
CA ALA A 178 0.27 9.44 -10.23
C ALA A 178 0.13 7.91 -10.24
N SER A 179 0.62 7.32 -11.32
CA SER A 179 0.79 5.88 -11.47
C SER A 179 2.24 5.62 -11.84
N PRO A 180 2.85 4.54 -11.33
CA PRO A 180 4.18 4.14 -11.76
C PRO A 180 4.24 3.94 -13.27
N ARG A 181 5.39 4.25 -13.88
CA ARG A 181 5.62 4.06 -15.32
C ARG A 181 5.44 2.58 -15.68
N GLY A 182 4.78 2.32 -16.81
CA GLY A 182 4.62 0.96 -17.35
C GLY A 182 5.93 0.38 -17.89
N CYS A 183 5.92 -0.92 -18.17
CA CYS A 183 7.07 -1.57 -18.81
C CYS A 183 7.01 -1.32 -20.31
N PRO A 184 8.16 -1.04 -20.95
CA PRO A 184 8.24 -0.98 -22.41
C PRO A 184 7.91 -2.33 -23.06
#